data_AF-A0A357I5Q7-F1
#
_entry.id   AF-A0A357I5Q7-F1
#
_cell.length_a   1.000
_cell.length_b   1.000
_cell.length_c   1.000
_cell.angle_alpha   90.00
_cell.angle_beta   90.00
_cell.angle_gamma   90.00
#
_symmetry.space_group_name_H-M   'P 1'
#
loop_
_entity.id
_entity.type
_entity.pdbx_description
1 polymer ?
#
loop_
_entity_poly.entity_id
_entity_poly.type
_entity_poly.pdbx_seq_one_letter_code
_entity_poly.pdbx_strand_id
1 'polypeptide(L)' 'LVKQGVVQVMEGRHCFEHLTVEENLLTGAYTRKVGRAKINEDLDMVYNYFPRLRERRKSQAGYTSGGEQQMV' A
#
# COMPACT_ATOMS: atom_id res chain seq x y z
N LEU A 1 -18.49 1.52 -4.85
CA LEU A 1 -17.57 2.01 -3.80
C LEU A 1 -16.23 2.45 -4.37
N VAL A 2 -15.26 1.57 -4.64
CA VAL A 2 -13.91 1.99 -5.09
C VAL A 2 -13.92 2.79 -6.39
N LYS A 3 -14.66 2.36 -7.43
CA LYS A 3 -14.84 3.13 -8.68
C LYS A 3 -15.57 4.48 -8.50
N GLN A 4 -16.25 4.67 -7.37
CA GLN A 4 -16.93 5.92 -7.01
C GLN A 4 -16.05 6.80 -6.10
N GLY A 5 -14.78 6.44 -5.90
CA GLY A 5 -13.83 7.20 -5.07
C GLY A 5 -13.91 6.91 -3.58
N VAL A 6 -14.68 5.91 -3.14
CA VAL A 6 -14.82 5.55 -1.72
C VAL A 6 -14.11 4.22 -1.45
N VAL A 7 -13.12 4.27 -0.56
CA VAL A 7 -12.33 3.11 -0.12
C VAL A 7 -12.52 2.92 1.38
N GLN A 8 -12.77 1.69 1.80
CA GLN A 8 -12.89 1.33 3.22
C GLN A 8 -11.52 0.90 3.74
N VAL A 9 -11.10 1.48 4.86
CA VAL A 9 -9.96 1.02 5.65
C VAL A 9 -10.53 0.26 6.84
N MET A 10 -10.34 -1.06 6.85
CA MET A 10 -10.84 -1.92 7.93
C MET A 10 -9.99 -1.72 9.19
N GLU A 11 -10.63 -1.71 10.37
CA GLU A 11 -9.89 -1.87 11.62
C GLU A 11 -9.26 -3.27 11.69
N GLY A 12 -8.15 -3.43 12.43
CA GLY A 12 -7.57 -4.76 12.68
C GLY A 12 -6.34 -5.15 11.86
N ARG A 13 -5.79 -4.26 11.02
CA ARG A 13 -4.55 -4.46 10.24
C ARG A 13 -4.69 -5.52 9.14
N HIS A 14 -5.70 -5.40 8.30
CA HIS A 14 -5.94 -6.32 7.19
C HIS A 14 -5.12 -5.99 5.93
N CYS A 15 -3.79 -5.87 6.07
CA CYS A 15 -2.90 -5.96 4.92
C CYS A 15 -2.79 -7.44 4.48
N PHE A 16 -2.58 -7.69 3.19
CA PHE A 16 -2.31 -9.03 2.69
C PHE A 16 -0.94 -9.51 3.17
N GLU A 17 -0.92 -10.28 4.26
CA GLU A 17 0.30 -10.69 4.97
C GLU A 17 1.33 -11.43 4.10
N HIS A 18 0.85 -12.16 3.09
CA HIS A 18 1.66 -12.94 2.16
C HIS A 18 2.27 -12.09 1.04
N LEU A 19 1.76 -10.88 0.81
CA LEU A 19 2.28 -9.92 -0.14
C LEU A 19 3.34 -9.03 0.53
N THR A 20 4.25 -8.49 -0.28
CA THR A 20 5.16 -7.44 0.16
C THR A 20 4.42 -6.14 0.44
N VAL A 21 5.08 -5.23 1.17
CA VAL A 21 4.57 -3.87 1.41
C VAL A 21 4.23 -3.17 0.09
N GLU A 22 5.10 -3.23 -0.91
CA GLU A 22 4.84 -2.58 -2.20
C GLU A 22 3.70 -3.24 -2.97
N GLU A 23 3.60 -4.57 -2.94
CA GLU A 23 2.48 -5.29 -3.57
C GLU A 23 1.14 -4.95 -2.92
N ASN A 24 1.11 -4.80 -1.60
CA ASN A 24 -0.08 -4.32 -0.87
C ASN A 24 -0.49 -2.93 -1.38
N LEU A 25 0.43 -1.97 -1.44
CA LEU A 25 0.13 -0.62 -1.95
C LEU A 25 -0.35 -0.65 -3.41
N LEU A 26 0.23 -1.53 -4.24
CA LEU A 26 -0.17 -1.72 -5.63
C LEU A 26 -1.56 -2.33 -5.79
N THR A 27 -2.05 -3.12 -4.83
CA THR A 27 -3.43 -3.63 -4.87
C THR A 27 -4.47 -2.49 -4.89
N GLY A 28 -4.19 -1.39 -4.20
CA GLY A 28 -5.04 -0.19 -4.20
C GLY A 28 -5.10 0.50 -5.58
N ALA A 29 -4.05 0.37 -6.38
CA ALA A 29 -4.00 0.91 -7.74
C ALA A 29 -4.66 0.00 -8.80
N TYR A 30 -4.96 -1.26 -8.49
CA TYR A 30 -5.42 -2.26 -9.46
C TYR A 30 -6.71 -1.87 -10.19
N THR A 31 -7.62 -1.15 -9.54
CA THR A 31 -8.89 -0.72 -10.14
C THR A 31 -8.75 0.52 -11.04
N ARG A 32 -7.59 1.18 -11.05
CA ARG A 32 -7.31 2.41 -11.79
C ARG A 32 -6.71 2.08 -13.14
N LYS A 33 -7.28 2.62 -14.21
CA LYS A 33 -6.71 2.53 -15.57
C LYS A 33 -5.73 3.68 -15.82
N VAL A 34 -4.65 3.72 -15.06
CA VAL A 34 -3.60 4.76 -15.17
C VAL A 34 -2.27 4.14 -15.62
N GLY A 35 -1.45 4.92 -16.31
CA GLY A 35 -0.15 4.46 -16.79
C GLY A 35 0.85 4.20 -15.66
N ARG A 36 1.86 3.37 -15.93
CA ARG A 36 2.91 2.98 -14.96
C ARG A 36 3.60 4.19 -14.31
N ALA A 37 3.81 5.26 -15.08
CA ALA A 37 4.41 6.50 -14.56
C ALA A 37 3.60 7.10 -13.40
N LYS A 38 2.27 7.14 -13.53
CA LYS A 38 1.39 7.70 -12.50
C LYS A 38 1.35 6.83 -11.23
N ILE A 39 1.39 5.51 -11.41
CA ILE A 39 1.50 4.58 -10.28
C ILE A 39 2.80 4.83 -9.50
N ASN A 40 3.91 5.04 -10.21
CA ASN A 40 5.20 5.30 -9.57
C ASN A 40 5.21 6.65 -8.82
N GLU A 41 4.62 7.71 -9.39
CA GLU A 41 4.46 8.99 -8.69
C GLU A 41 3.65 8.85 -7.39
N ASP A 42 2.55 8.11 -7.45
CA ASP A 42 1.69 7.89 -6.28
C ASP A 42 2.42 7.05 -5.21
N LEU A 43 3.21 6.04 -5.62
CA LEU A 43 4.06 5.28 -4.70
C LEU A 43 5.13 6.16 -4.05
N ASP A 44 5.80 7.01 -4.83
CA ASP A 44 6.79 7.95 -4.29
C ASP A 44 6.15 8.92 -3.29
N MET A 45 4.93 9.39 -3.56
CA MET A 45 4.15 10.20 -2.63
C MET A 45 3.88 9.44 -1.31
N VAL A 46 3.44 8.18 -1.38
CA VAL A 46 3.22 7.34 -0.19
C VAL A 46 4.52 7.13 0.59
N TYR A 47 5.63 6.85 -0.10
CA TYR A 47 6.94 6.70 0.53
C TYR A 47 7.48 7.98 1.14
N ASN A 48 7.07 9.15 0.65
CA ASN A 48 7.40 10.42 1.29
C ASN A 48 6.63 10.61 2.60
N TYR A 49 5.36 10.18 2.68
CA TYR A 49 4.59 10.21 3.93
C TYR A 49 5.05 9.17 4.95
N PHE A 50 5.38 7.97 4.47
CA PHE A 50 5.82 6.85 5.29
C PHE A 50 7.18 6.32 4.83
N PRO A 51 8.29 7.03 5.14
CA PRO A 51 9.64 6.61 4.74
C PRO A 51 9.98 5.19 5.16
N ARG A 52 9.41 4.72 6.28
CA ARG A 52 9.58 3.36 6.78
C ARG A 52 9.11 2.29 5.81
N LEU A 53 8.02 2.55 5.07
CA LEU A 53 7.52 1.62 4.05
C LEU A 53 8.51 1.50 2.88
N ARG A 54 9.24 2.57 2.56
CA ARG A 54 10.27 2.55 1.51
C ARG A 54 11.43 1.64 1.88
N GLU A 55 11.88 1.69 3.13
CA GLU A 55 12.93 0.80 3.66
C GLU A 55 12.50 -0.68 3.62
N ARG A 56 11.22 -0.93 3.91
CA ARG A 56 10.64 -2.29 4.03
C ARG A 56 9.85 -2.73 2.80
N ARG A 57 9.95 -2.03 1.67
CA ARG A 57 9.09 -2.24 0.49
C ARG A 57 9.08 -3.68 -0.05
N LYS A 58 10.21 -4.39 0.10
CA LYS A 58 10.39 -5.79 -0.34
C LYS A 58 10.12 -6.82 0.77
N SER A 59 9.88 -6.38 1.99
CA SER A 59 9.54 -7.26 3.12
C SER A 59 8.07 -7.69 2.99
N GLN A 60 7.77 -8.94 3.34
CA GLN A 60 6.38 -9.39 3.46
C GLN A 60 5.68 -8.63 4.59
N ALA A 61 4.46 -8.18 4.34
CA ALA A 61 3.69 -7.39 5.30
C ALA A 61 3.41 -8.15 6.60
N GLY A 62 3.32 -9.49 6.54
CA GLY A 62 3.20 -10.33 7.74
C GLY A 62 4.38 -10.26 8.71
N TYR A 63 5.56 -9.82 8.26
CA TYR A 63 6.77 -9.69 9.10
C TYR A 63 7.06 -8.26 9.56
N THR A 64 6.22 -7.29 9.21
CA THR A 64 6.36 -5.91 9.69
C THR A 64 5.68 -5.74 11.04
N SER A 65 6.08 -4.72 11.80
CA SER A 65 5.43 -4.41 13.08
C SER A 65 3.97 -4.01 12.88
N GLY A 66 3.13 -4.17 13.89
CA GLY A 66 1.71 -3.79 13.79
C GLY A 66 1.48 -2.31 13.46
N GLY A 67 2.39 -1.42 13.85
CA GLY A 67 2.36 -0.02 13.45
C GLY A 67 2.70 0.19 11.97
N GLU A 68 3.65 -0.58 11.43
CA GLU A 68 3.98 -0.57 10.00
C GLU A 68 2.85 -1.19 9.18
N GLN A 69 2.20 -2.27 9.64
CA GLN A 69 1.02 -2.86 9.01
C GLN A 69 -0.18 -1.89 8.94
N GLN A 70 -0.30 -0.97 9.89
CA GLN A 70 -1.35 0.05 9.89
C GLN A 70 -1.11 1.16 8.84
N MET A 71 0.14 1.33 8.40
CA MET A 71 0.52 2.36 7.41
C MET A 71 0.37 1.87 5.96
N VAL A 72 0.36 0.56 5.74
CA VAL A 72 0.22 -0.12 4.44
C VAL A 72 -1.25 -0.27 4.07
#